data_AF-A0A4D7GZZ7-F1
#
_entry.id   AF-A0A4D7GZZ7-F1
#
_cell.length_a   1.000
_cell.length_b   1.000
_cell.length_c   1.000
_cell.angle_alpha   90.00
_cell.angle_beta   90.00
_cell.angle_gamma   90.00
#
_symmetry.space_group_name_H-M   'P 1'
#
loop_
_entity.id
_entity.type
_entity.pdbx_description
1 polymer ?
#
loop_
_entity_poly.entity_id
_entity_poly.type
_entity_poly.pdbx_seq_one_letter_code
_entity_poly.pdbx_strand_id
1 'polypeptide(L)'
;MSSDAVDLAAWAGDGVPDDDSRDTLFATLAHELRRETVSALLDERAPLQVAELATRVTEATAGRAEADDRTRVYVALVHNHLPTLEAAGFVVCDTDADSSTVEASGELVAYRRAVEAVLSAASDRSPDDASGELTALADRRRRAVLAALDGSPSLSLAELASRVVDRESETDADADSIERLEAEVRTALHHVHLPKLVGVDFARYDPETRTVERGDSEFVDRLSDAAFPSVEW
;
A
#
# COMPACT_ATOMS: atom_id res chain seq x y z
N MET A 1 2.55 -42.57 -14.79
CA MET A 1 3.76 -41.71 -14.72
C MET A 1 3.45 -40.54 -15.63
N SER A 2 2.85 -39.49 -15.07
CA SER A 2 3.54 -38.26 -14.63
C SER A 2 3.98 -37.47 -15.87
N SER A 3 3.46 -36.28 -16.14
CA SER A 3 3.37 -35.16 -15.23
C SER A 3 2.13 -34.31 -15.52
N ASP A 4 1.34 -34.05 -14.49
CA ASP A 4 0.54 -32.83 -14.40
C ASP A 4 1.54 -31.67 -14.40
N ALA A 5 1.60 -30.96 -15.53
CA ALA A 5 2.09 -29.59 -15.55
C ALA A 5 0.94 -28.76 -15.01
N VAL A 6 0.94 -28.54 -13.69
CA VAL A 6 0.07 -27.55 -13.07
C VAL A 6 0.38 -26.21 -13.73
N ASP A 7 -0.69 -25.63 -14.24
CA ASP A 7 -0.78 -24.41 -14.99
C ASP A 7 -0.30 -23.22 -14.14
N LEU A 8 0.99 -22.89 -14.19
CA LEU A 8 1.57 -21.74 -13.48
C LEU A 8 1.30 -20.39 -14.19
N ALA A 9 0.44 -20.38 -15.22
CA ALA A 9 0.06 -19.19 -15.98
C ALA A 9 -1.42 -18.79 -15.80
N ALA A 10 -2.16 -19.44 -14.89
CA ALA A 10 -3.62 -19.29 -14.78
C ALA A 10 -4.13 -18.41 -13.62
N TRP A 11 -3.27 -17.70 -12.88
CA TRP A 11 -3.69 -16.77 -11.79
C TRP A 11 -3.28 -15.30 -12.00
N ALA A 12 -3.12 -14.86 -13.25
CA ALA A 12 -3.08 -13.44 -13.59
C ALA A 12 -4.50 -12.89 -13.86
N GLY A 13 -5.46 -13.20 -12.99
CA GLY A 13 -6.88 -13.16 -13.32
C GLY A 13 -7.79 -12.45 -12.33
N ASP A 14 -7.43 -11.23 -11.88
CA ASP A 14 -8.45 -10.21 -11.52
C ASP A 14 -7.91 -8.76 -11.40
N GLY A 15 -6.62 -8.52 -11.66
CA GLY A 15 -6.02 -7.18 -11.53
C GLY A 15 -5.78 -6.72 -10.08
N VAL A 16 -5.96 -7.62 -9.11
CA VAL A 16 -5.67 -7.38 -7.69
C VAL A 16 -4.25 -7.89 -7.37
N PRO A 17 -3.37 -7.06 -6.78
CA PRO A 17 -2.03 -7.49 -6.38
C PRO A 17 -2.09 -8.50 -5.22
N ASP A 18 -1.15 -9.45 -5.18
CA ASP A 18 -0.92 -10.33 -4.01
C ASP A 18 -0.40 -9.53 -2.79
N ASP A 19 -0.22 -10.17 -1.64
CA ASP A 19 0.14 -9.48 -0.40
C ASP A 19 1.50 -8.77 -0.41
N ASP A 20 2.52 -9.37 -1.02
CA ASP A 20 3.85 -8.75 -1.13
C ASP A 20 3.80 -7.58 -2.11
N SER A 21 3.02 -7.73 -3.19
CA SER A 21 2.72 -6.65 -4.14
C SER A 21 1.92 -5.51 -3.50
N ARG A 22 0.98 -5.80 -2.59
CA ARG A 22 0.23 -4.80 -1.79
C ARG A 22 1.13 -4.06 -0.82
N ASP A 23 2.01 -4.78 -0.09
CA ASP A 23 3.01 -4.17 0.79
C ASP A 23 3.86 -3.16 0.01
N THR A 24 4.35 -3.58 -1.15
CA THR A 24 5.15 -2.75 -2.06
C THR A 24 4.37 -1.55 -2.58
N LEU A 25 3.12 -1.74 -3.01
CA LEU A 25 2.24 -0.68 -3.50
C LEU A 25 2.00 0.40 -2.44
N PHE A 26 1.55 0.02 -1.25
CA PHE A 26 1.24 0.97 -0.18
C PHE A 26 2.51 1.65 0.34
N ALA A 27 3.62 0.92 0.52
CA ALA A 27 4.88 1.51 0.94
C ALA A 27 5.42 2.51 -0.09
N THR A 28 5.32 2.17 -1.38
CA THR A 28 5.75 3.03 -2.47
C THR A 28 4.86 4.26 -2.57
N LEU A 29 3.53 4.12 -2.54
CA LEU A 29 2.64 5.28 -2.67
C LEU A 29 2.47 6.08 -1.36
N ALA A 30 3.07 5.65 -0.25
CA ALA A 30 3.07 6.44 0.98
C ALA A 30 3.72 7.82 0.80
N HIS A 31 4.64 8.02 -0.14
CA HIS A 31 5.27 9.32 -0.35
C HIS A 31 4.52 10.15 -1.39
N GLU A 32 4.19 11.41 -1.05
CA GLU A 32 3.45 12.35 -1.92
C GLU A 32 4.07 12.48 -3.31
N LEU A 33 5.35 12.83 -3.42
CA LEU A 33 6.01 12.96 -4.73
C LEU A 33 5.96 11.68 -5.60
N ARG A 34 5.86 10.49 -5.00
CA ARG A 34 5.70 9.24 -5.76
C ARG A 34 4.26 9.06 -6.24
N ARG A 35 3.26 9.45 -5.44
CA ARG A 35 1.85 9.50 -5.89
C ARG A 35 1.67 10.46 -7.07
N GLU A 36 2.20 11.67 -6.97
CA GLU A 36 2.08 12.66 -8.05
C GLU A 36 2.81 12.23 -9.32
N THR A 37 3.98 11.59 -9.16
CA THR A 37 4.71 11.01 -10.29
C THR A 37 3.88 9.94 -10.99
N VAL A 38 3.32 9.00 -10.22
CA VAL A 38 2.50 7.91 -10.76
C VAL A 38 1.22 8.45 -11.40
N SER A 39 0.55 9.41 -10.76
CA SER A 39 -0.64 10.07 -11.33
C SER A 39 -0.32 10.70 -12.69
N ALA A 40 0.78 11.46 -12.77
CA ALA A 40 1.19 12.11 -14.02
C ALA A 40 1.54 11.11 -15.13
N LEU A 41 2.07 9.93 -14.80
CA LEU A 41 2.41 8.88 -15.77
C LEU A 41 1.20 8.06 -16.21
N LEU A 42 0.18 7.88 -15.35
CA LEU A 42 -1.03 7.13 -15.69
C LEU A 42 -1.90 7.82 -16.75
N ASP A 43 -1.81 9.15 -16.84
CA ASP A 43 -2.49 9.97 -17.83
C ASP A 43 -1.79 9.97 -19.20
N GLU A 44 -0.57 9.47 -19.27
CA GLU A 44 0.28 9.54 -20.46
C GLU A 44 0.30 8.24 -21.26
N ARG A 45 0.45 8.41 -22.58
CA ARG A 45 0.53 7.29 -23.54
C ARG A 45 1.92 7.11 -24.14
N ALA A 46 2.87 7.96 -23.77
CA ALA A 46 4.24 7.95 -24.24
C ALA A 46 5.20 8.35 -23.10
N PRO A 47 6.48 7.98 -23.18
CA PRO A 47 7.47 8.38 -22.19
C PRO A 47 7.54 9.89 -22.00
N LEU A 48 7.59 10.34 -20.75
CA LEU A 48 7.81 11.73 -20.37
C LEU A 48 9.28 12.00 -20.15
N GLN A 49 9.74 13.19 -20.54
CA GLN A 49 11.04 13.70 -20.11
C GLN A 49 11.02 13.97 -18.60
N VAL A 50 12.06 13.58 -17.87
CA VAL A 50 12.11 13.76 -16.40
C VAL A 50 12.00 15.25 -16.01
N ALA A 51 12.50 16.16 -16.84
CA ALA A 51 12.34 17.60 -16.63
C ALA A 51 10.88 18.08 -16.77
N GLU A 52 10.12 17.48 -17.70
CA GLU A 52 8.69 17.75 -17.86
C GLU A 52 7.92 17.17 -16.67
N LEU A 53 8.21 15.93 -16.28
CA LEU A 53 7.62 15.30 -15.10
C LEU A 53 7.85 16.14 -13.83
N ALA A 54 9.08 16.62 -13.61
CA ALA A 54 9.39 17.48 -12.47
C ALA A 54 8.53 18.75 -12.44
N THR A 55 8.24 19.33 -13.62
CA THR A 55 7.36 20.51 -13.72
C THR A 55 5.95 20.17 -13.25
N ARG A 56 5.36 19.08 -13.77
CA ARG A 56 4.01 18.63 -13.40
C ARG A 56 3.88 18.30 -11.92
N VAL A 57 4.84 17.57 -11.36
CA VAL A 57 4.86 17.20 -9.94
C VAL A 57 4.99 18.43 -9.04
N THR A 58 5.77 19.44 -9.46
CA THR A 58 5.89 20.69 -8.69
C THR A 58 4.57 21.48 -8.71
N GLU A 59 3.90 21.54 -9.87
CA GLU A 59 2.60 22.20 -10.01
C GLU A 59 1.51 21.51 -9.16
N ALA A 60 1.54 20.18 -9.08
CA ALA A 60 0.59 19.40 -8.30
C ALA A 60 0.78 19.55 -6.78
N THR A 61 2.02 19.59 -6.29
CA THR A 61 2.32 19.62 -4.84
C THR A 61 2.31 21.02 -4.24
N ALA A 62 2.78 22.04 -4.96
CA ALA A 62 2.96 23.39 -4.39
C ALA A 62 1.80 24.36 -4.68
N GLY A 63 0.86 24.00 -5.56
CA GLY A 63 -0.24 24.86 -6.03
C GLY A 63 0.19 26.09 -6.86
N ARG A 64 1.39 26.65 -6.63
CA ARG A 64 2.16 27.55 -7.51
C ARG A 64 3.65 27.32 -7.32
N ALA A 65 4.33 26.90 -8.38
CA ALA A 65 5.75 26.57 -8.39
C ALA A 65 6.64 27.81 -8.55
N GLU A 66 7.62 28.01 -7.66
CA GLU A 66 8.79 28.84 -7.96
C GLU A 66 9.82 28.01 -8.76
N ALA A 67 10.72 28.69 -9.50
CA ALA A 67 11.71 28.00 -10.32
C ALA A 67 12.68 27.11 -9.49
N ASP A 68 12.93 27.49 -8.23
CA ASP A 68 13.78 26.74 -7.30
C ASP A 68 13.13 25.42 -6.86
N ASP A 69 11.80 25.43 -6.69
CA ASP A 69 11.03 24.23 -6.32
C ASP A 69 11.13 23.16 -7.40
N ARG A 70 11.03 23.55 -8.68
CA ARG A 70 11.17 22.61 -9.80
C ARG A 70 12.55 21.95 -9.83
N THR A 71 13.61 22.73 -9.61
CA THR A 71 14.97 22.18 -9.58
C THR A 71 15.13 21.20 -8.42
N ARG A 72 14.58 21.52 -7.24
CA ARG A 72 14.60 20.62 -6.08
C ARG A 72 13.83 19.33 -6.34
N VAL A 73 12.63 19.41 -6.91
CA VAL A 73 11.82 18.24 -7.27
C VAL A 73 12.53 17.39 -8.31
N TYR A 74 13.10 17.99 -9.36
CA TYR A 74 13.88 17.26 -10.36
C TYR A 74 15.01 16.43 -9.73
N VAL A 75 15.81 17.04 -8.86
CA VAL A 75 16.90 16.36 -8.14
C VAL A 75 16.35 15.21 -7.28
N ALA A 76 15.24 15.42 -6.59
CA ALA A 76 14.59 14.39 -5.78
C ALA A 76 14.03 13.24 -6.64
N LEU A 77 13.46 13.54 -7.81
CA LEU A 77 12.99 12.52 -8.76
C LEU A 77 14.15 11.65 -9.22
N VAL A 78 15.22 12.25 -9.73
CA VAL A 78 16.37 11.52 -10.28
C VAL A 78 17.09 10.68 -9.23
N HIS A 79 17.30 11.21 -8.02
CA HIS A 79 18.16 10.55 -7.04
C HIS A 79 17.43 9.72 -5.99
N ASN A 80 16.09 9.81 -5.90
CA ASN A 80 15.33 9.12 -4.87
C ASN A 80 14.05 8.49 -5.43
N HIS A 81 13.14 9.30 -5.97
CA HIS A 81 11.79 8.81 -6.26
C HIS A 81 11.72 7.89 -7.48
N LEU A 82 12.38 8.22 -8.59
CA LEU A 82 12.42 7.36 -9.78
C LEU A 82 13.15 6.05 -9.51
N PRO A 83 14.34 6.02 -8.88
CA PRO A 83 14.97 4.76 -8.49
C PRO A 83 14.10 3.90 -7.58
N THR A 84 13.38 4.51 -6.63
CA THR A 84 12.45 3.76 -5.75
C THR A 84 11.27 3.20 -6.54
N LEU A 85 10.68 4.00 -7.44
CA LEU A 85 9.55 3.57 -8.27
C LEU A 85 9.96 2.47 -9.26
N GLU A 86 11.16 2.55 -9.84
CA GLU A 86 11.68 1.54 -10.74
C GLU A 86 11.99 0.23 -10.01
N ALA A 87 12.58 0.31 -8.81
CA ALA A 87 12.81 -0.86 -7.95
C ALA A 87 11.50 -1.54 -7.50
N ALA A 88 10.42 -0.76 -7.34
CA ALA A 88 9.08 -1.25 -7.06
C ALA A 88 8.33 -1.74 -8.31
N GLY A 89 8.97 -1.72 -9.48
CA GLY A 89 8.37 -2.16 -10.74
C GLY A 89 7.31 -1.20 -11.30
N PHE A 90 7.22 0.05 -10.82
CA PHE A 90 6.15 0.99 -11.21
C PHE A 90 6.46 1.81 -12.45
N VAL A 91 7.74 2.06 -12.69
CA VAL A 91 8.20 2.84 -13.83
C VAL A 91 9.35 2.14 -14.52
N VAL A 92 9.55 2.50 -15.78
CA VAL A 92 10.76 2.16 -16.53
C VAL A 92 11.46 3.48 -16.83
N CYS A 93 12.73 3.59 -16.44
CA CYS A 93 13.56 4.75 -16.75
C CYS A 93 14.51 4.42 -17.89
N ASP A 94 14.49 5.25 -18.94
CA ASP A 94 15.50 5.21 -20.00
C ASP A 94 16.38 6.45 -19.85
N THR A 95 17.62 6.23 -19.42
CA THR A 95 18.59 7.30 -19.22
C THR A 95 19.79 7.06 -20.12
N ASP A 96 19.92 7.90 -21.13
CA ASP A 96 21.11 8.02 -21.97
C ASP A 96 21.89 9.31 -21.63
N ALA A 97 22.97 9.58 -22.36
CA ALA A 97 23.84 10.72 -22.08
C ALA A 97 23.16 12.09 -22.30
N ASP A 98 22.11 12.16 -23.12
CA ASP A 98 21.48 13.38 -23.61
C ASP A 98 19.96 13.45 -23.31
N SER A 99 19.34 12.35 -22.87
CA SER A 99 17.90 12.19 -22.62
C SER A 99 17.65 11.30 -21.41
N SER A 100 16.69 11.72 -20.57
CA SER A 100 16.22 10.92 -19.45
C SER A 100 14.70 10.92 -19.49
N THR A 101 14.14 9.79 -19.88
CA THR A 101 12.70 9.58 -20.00
C THR A 101 12.21 8.55 -19.00
N VAL A 102 10.93 8.65 -18.68
CA VAL A 102 10.25 7.75 -17.76
C VAL A 102 8.85 7.45 -18.27
N GLU A 103 8.43 6.19 -18.17
CA GLU A 103 7.08 5.75 -18.48
C GLU A 103 6.54 4.79 -17.43
N ALA A 104 5.21 4.65 -17.38
CA ALA A 104 4.54 3.63 -16.58
C ALA A 104 4.97 2.22 -17.04
N SER A 105 5.32 1.36 -16.09
CA SER A 105 5.64 -0.04 -16.40
C SER A 105 4.39 -0.84 -16.78
N GLY A 106 4.58 -2.01 -17.39
CA GLY A 106 3.47 -2.95 -17.65
C GLY A 106 2.79 -3.45 -16.37
N GLU A 107 3.53 -3.56 -15.27
CA GLU A 107 3.01 -3.98 -13.97
C GLU A 107 2.12 -2.91 -13.34
N LEU A 108 2.55 -1.64 -13.40
CA LEU A 108 1.72 -0.51 -12.97
C LEU A 108 0.43 -0.41 -13.78
N VAL A 109 0.51 -0.67 -15.09
CA VAL A 109 -0.67 -0.71 -15.96
C VAL A 109 -1.59 -1.88 -15.60
N ALA A 110 -1.04 -3.04 -15.22
CA ALA A 110 -1.83 -4.19 -14.77
C ALA A 110 -2.58 -3.89 -13.46
N TYR A 111 -1.95 -3.17 -12.52
CA TYR A 111 -2.55 -2.74 -11.26
C TYR A 111 -3.24 -1.37 -11.31
N ARG A 112 -3.49 -0.83 -12.51
CA ARG A 112 -4.03 0.53 -12.70
C ARG A 112 -5.24 0.81 -11.82
N ARG A 113 -6.20 -0.12 -11.74
CA ARG A 113 -7.41 0.06 -10.92
C ARG A 113 -7.08 0.23 -9.43
N ALA A 114 -6.21 -0.62 -8.90
CA ALA A 114 -5.78 -0.56 -7.50
C ALA A 114 -4.99 0.72 -7.22
N VAL A 115 -4.09 1.09 -8.13
CA VAL A 115 -3.31 2.33 -8.04
C VAL A 115 -4.23 3.56 -8.09
N GLU A 116 -5.15 3.64 -9.05
CA GLU A 116 -6.11 4.75 -9.17
C GLU A 116 -7.03 4.86 -7.95
N ALA A 117 -7.44 3.73 -7.34
CA ALA A 117 -8.18 3.74 -6.09
C ALA A 117 -7.35 4.33 -4.94
N VAL A 118 -6.06 3.98 -4.84
CA VAL A 118 -5.13 4.54 -3.86
C VAL A 118 -4.92 6.04 -4.06
N LEU A 119 -4.66 6.46 -5.30
CA LEU A 119 -4.48 7.87 -5.63
C LEU A 119 -5.75 8.68 -5.31
N SER A 120 -6.92 8.18 -5.72
CA SER A 120 -8.21 8.81 -5.45
C SER A 120 -8.50 8.93 -3.96
N ALA A 121 -8.27 7.87 -3.17
CA ALA A 121 -8.46 7.90 -1.72
C ALA A 121 -7.52 8.89 -1.04
N ALA A 122 -6.27 9.01 -1.52
CA ALA A 122 -5.26 9.91 -0.97
C ALA A 122 -5.49 11.38 -1.34
N SER A 123 -6.08 11.68 -2.50
CA SER A 123 -6.31 13.06 -2.96
C SER A 123 -7.21 13.90 -2.05
N ASP A 124 -8.10 13.26 -1.28
CA ASP A 124 -8.98 13.95 -0.32
C ASP A 124 -8.32 14.21 1.04
N ARG A 125 -7.08 13.73 1.24
CA ARG A 125 -6.37 13.76 2.52
C ARG A 125 -5.25 14.79 2.46
N SER A 126 -4.84 15.28 3.63
CA SER A 126 -3.56 15.99 3.76
C SER A 126 -2.42 15.07 3.31
N PRO A 127 -1.34 15.60 2.68
CA PRO A 127 -0.19 14.78 2.31
C PRO A 127 0.37 13.93 3.46
N ASP A 128 0.43 14.48 4.67
CA ASP A 128 0.93 13.79 5.86
C ASP A 128 -0.02 12.66 6.30
N ASP A 129 -1.34 12.92 6.29
CA ASP A 129 -2.35 11.93 6.68
C ASP A 129 -2.36 10.75 5.69
N ALA A 130 -2.41 11.04 4.38
CA ALA A 130 -2.32 10.01 3.34
C ALA A 130 -1.04 9.17 3.47
N SER A 131 0.08 9.82 3.78
CA SER A 131 1.36 9.15 3.98
C SER A 131 1.33 8.21 5.20
N GLY A 132 0.75 8.66 6.30
CA GLY A 132 0.54 7.86 7.51
C GLY A 132 -0.37 6.66 7.26
N GLU A 133 -1.53 6.89 6.64
CA GLU A 133 -2.54 5.88 6.31
C GLU A 133 -1.98 4.80 5.37
N LEU A 134 -1.29 5.18 4.30
CA LEU A 134 -0.66 4.23 3.38
C LEU A 134 0.51 3.49 4.04
N THR A 135 1.30 4.17 4.89
CA THR A 135 2.31 3.51 5.71
C THR A 135 1.67 2.52 6.69
N ALA A 136 0.44 2.77 7.16
CA ALA A 136 -0.33 1.84 7.99
C ALA A 136 -0.72 0.58 7.21
N LEU A 137 -1.20 0.75 5.97
CA LEU A 137 -1.62 -0.35 5.11
C LEU A 137 -0.47 -1.16 4.51
N ALA A 138 0.76 -0.64 4.47
CA ALA A 138 1.91 -1.32 3.87
C ALA A 138 2.41 -2.59 4.57
N ASP A 139 1.78 -3.03 5.65
CA ASP A 139 2.14 -4.27 6.35
C ASP A 139 0.92 -5.19 6.34
N ARG A 140 1.11 -6.39 5.79
CA ARG A 140 0.08 -7.41 5.69
C ARG A 140 -0.62 -7.73 7.02
N ARG A 141 0.09 -7.72 8.15
CA ARG A 141 -0.52 -8.05 9.46
C ARG A 141 -1.48 -6.96 9.89
N ARG A 142 -1.15 -5.70 9.61
CA ARG A 142 -2.05 -4.57 9.86
C ARG A 142 -3.30 -4.66 8.99
N ARG A 143 -3.19 -5.08 7.73
CA ARG A 143 -4.36 -5.36 6.87
C ARG A 143 -5.18 -6.55 7.38
N ALA A 144 -4.53 -7.64 7.80
CA ALA A 144 -5.20 -8.79 8.41
C ALA A 144 -5.98 -8.42 9.70
N VAL A 145 -5.46 -7.49 10.51
CA VAL A 145 -6.19 -6.93 11.66
C VAL A 145 -7.45 -6.20 11.20
N LEU A 146 -7.34 -5.36 10.17
CA LEU A 146 -8.48 -4.62 9.61
C LEU A 146 -9.53 -5.59 9.05
N ALA A 147 -9.11 -6.63 8.36
CA ALA A 147 -9.96 -7.70 7.85
C ALA A 147 -10.65 -8.50 8.97
N ALA A 148 -9.93 -8.76 10.07
CA ALA A 148 -10.47 -9.50 11.22
C ALA A 148 -11.49 -8.70 12.04
N LEU A 149 -11.34 -7.38 12.07
CA LEU A 149 -12.28 -6.44 12.71
C LEU A 149 -13.53 -6.19 11.85
N ASP A 150 -13.46 -6.44 10.54
CA ASP A 150 -14.60 -6.20 9.67
C ASP A 150 -15.82 -7.05 10.06
N GLY A 151 -17.00 -6.44 10.02
CA GLY A 151 -18.26 -7.04 10.48
C GLY A 151 -18.33 -7.39 11.97
N SER A 152 -17.36 -6.99 12.80
CA SER A 152 -17.33 -7.27 14.25
C SER A 152 -17.37 -5.95 15.04
N PRO A 153 -18.28 -5.78 16.03
CA PRO A 153 -18.37 -4.54 16.79
C PRO A 153 -17.14 -4.30 17.69
N SER A 154 -16.58 -5.37 18.26
CA SER A 154 -15.33 -5.37 19.02
C SER A 154 -14.78 -6.79 19.11
N LEU A 155 -13.47 -6.92 19.35
CA LEU A 155 -12.80 -8.19 19.65
C LEU A 155 -11.88 -8.03 20.85
N SER A 156 -11.74 -9.06 21.68
CA SER A 156 -10.62 -9.10 22.60
C SER A 156 -9.30 -9.24 21.84
N LEU A 157 -8.22 -8.76 22.42
CA LEU A 157 -6.88 -8.86 21.84
C LEU A 157 -6.47 -10.32 21.56
N ALA A 158 -6.97 -11.28 22.36
CA ALA A 158 -6.74 -12.70 22.14
C ALA A 158 -7.51 -13.24 20.93
N GLU A 159 -8.80 -12.90 20.80
CA GLU A 159 -9.61 -13.28 19.64
C GLU A 159 -9.08 -12.66 18.35
N LEU A 160 -8.64 -11.40 18.40
CA LEU A 160 -8.02 -10.74 17.26
C LEU A 160 -6.72 -11.44 16.85
N ALA A 161 -5.86 -11.79 17.80
CA ALA A 161 -4.63 -12.52 17.50
C ALA A 161 -4.90 -13.87 16.82
N SER A 162 -5.89 -14.62 17.33
CA SER A 162 -6.32 -15.89 16.74
C SER A 162 -6.79 -15.71 15.28
N ARG A 163 -7.69 -14.74 15.03
CA ARG A 163 -8.16 -14.45 13.67
C ARG A 163 -7.09 -13.97 12.70
N VAL A 164 -6.07 -13.26 13.20
CA VAL A 164 -4.92 -12.83 12.40
C VAL A 164 -4.04 -14.02 12.06
N VAL A 165 -3.79 -14.92 13.02
CA VAL A 165 -3.06 -16.17 12.77
C VAL A 165 -3.77 -17.01 11.72
N ASP A 166 -5.09 -17.19 11.84
CA ASP A 166 -5.89 -17.93 10.86
C ASP A 166 -5.80 -17.36 9.44
N ARG A 167 -5.64 -16.04 9.31
CA ARG A 167 -5.51 -15.36 8.01
C ARG A 167 -4.10 -15.44 7.44
N GLU A 168 -3.08 -15.32 8.27
CA GLU A 168 -1.68 -15.36 7.85
C GLU A 168 -1.17 -16.79 7.63
N SER A 169 -1.84 -17.79 8.19
CA SER A 169 -1.39 -19.18 8.17
C SER A 169 -2.06 -19.94 7.05
N GLU A 170 -1.26 -20.39 6.08
CA GLU A 170 -1.70 -21.33 5.05
C GLU A 170 -1.56 -22.82 5.48
N THR A 171 -1.24 -23.10 6.75
CA THR A 171 -0.62 -24.38 7.16
C THR A 171 -1.44 -25.21 8.16
N ASP A 172 -1.42 -26.53 7.95
CA ASP A 172 -1.81 -27.59 8.91
C ASP A 172 -0.81 -27.67 10.10
N ALA A 173 -0.78 -26.65 10.97
CA ALA A 173 0.03 -26.67 12.20
C ALA A 173 -0.66 -27.46 13.32
N ASP A 174 0.13 -28.06 14.22
CA ASP A 174 -0.41 -28.67 15.43
C ASP A 174 -0.86 -27.60 16.45
N ALA A 175 -1.72 -28.02 17.40
CA ALA A 175 -2.34 -27.11 18.37
C ALA A 175 -1.33 -26.34 19.24
N ASP A 176 -0.22 -26.99 19.66
CA ASP A 176 0.79 -26.33 20.51
C ASP A 176 1.60 -25.30 19.72
N SER A 177 1.74 -25.49 18.41
CA SER A 177 2.35 -24.52 17.50
C SER A 177 1.45 -23.32 17.26
N ILE A 178 0.15 -23.53 17.08
CA ILE A 178 -0.83 -22.45 16.92
C ILE A 178 -0.89 -21.59 18.18
N GLU A 179 -0.99 -22.18 19.37
CA GLU A 179 -1.07 -21.44 20.63
C GLU A 179 0.17 -20.53 20.85
N ARG A 180 1.37 -21.03 20.51
CA ARG A 180 2.59 -20.23 20.57
C ARG A 180 2.57 -19.07 19.58
N LEU A 181 2.12 -19.31 18.36
CA LEU A 181 2.02 -18.28 17.32
C LEU A 181 1.00 -17.20 17.70
N GLU A 182 -0.17 -17.59 18.22
CA GLU A 182 -1.18 -16.63 18.72
C GLU A 182 -0.64 -15.76 19.86
N ALA A 183 0.14 -16.34 20.78
CA ALA A 183 0.76 -15.59 21.86
C ALA A 183 1.81 -14.57 21.36
N GLU A 184 2.59 -14.95 20.34
CA GLU A 184 3.53 -14.06 19.67
C GLU A 184 2.81 -12.91 18.94
N VAL A 185 1.82 -13.25 18.11
CA VAL A 185 1.01 -12.27 17.38
C VAL A 185 0.33 -11.32 18.34
N ARG A 186 -0.29 -11.81 19.43
CA ARG A 186 -0.89 -10.97 20.47
C ARG A 186 0.08 -9.94 21.04
N THR A 187 1.33 -10.35 21.29
CA THR A 187 2.38 -9.45 21.81
C THR A 187 2.75 -8.40 20.76
N ALA A 188 2.91 -8.80 19.50
CA ALA A 188 3.19 -7.89 18.39
C ALA A 188 2.03 -6.91 18.14
N LEU A 189 0.77 -7.37 18.23
CA LEU A 189 -0.41 -6.52 18.09
C LEU A 189 -0.39 -5.41 19.13
N HIS A 190 -0.15 -5.74 20.40
CA HIS A 190 -0.15 -4.76 21.47
C HIS A 190 0.96 -3.71 21.35
N HIS A 191 2.18 -4.12 20.98
CA HIS A 191 3.35 -3.24 21.02
C HIS A 191 3.71 -2.56 19.69
N VAL A 192 3.29 -3.13 18.56
CA VAL A 192 3.74 -2.69 17.23
C VAL A 192 2.58 -2.31 16.33
N HIS A 193 1.60 -3.20 16.16
CA HIS A 193 0.59 -3.03 15.10
C HIS A 193 -0.55 -2.12 15.52
N LEU A 194 -1.15 -2.35 16.69
CA LEU A 194 -2.25 -1.51 17.18
C LEU A 194 -1.84 -0.06 17.40
N PRO A 195 -0.67 0.27 17.99
CA PRO A 195 -0.25 1.67 18.10
C PRO A 195 -0.18 2.40 16.75
N LYS A 196 0.26 1.72 15.69
CA LYS A 196 0.31 2.31 14.34
C LYS A 196 -1.07 2.46 13.71
N LEU A 197 -1.98 1.50 13.93
CA LEU A 197 -3.35 1.56 13.44
C LEU A 197 -4.19 2.61 14.17
N VAL A 198 -4.00 2.75 15.49
CA VAL A 198 -4.63 3.80 16.30
C VAL A 198 -4.11 5.18 15.89
N GLY A 199 -2.82 5.30 15.55
CA GLY A 199 -2.23 6.56 15.12
C GLY A 199 -2.81 7.17 13.83
N VAL A 200 -3.58 6.38 13.06
CA VAL A 200 -4.28 6.80 11.83
C VAL A 200 -5.78 6.53 11.89
N ASP A 201 -6.33 6.33 13.10
CA ASP A 201 -7.76 6.08 13.33
C ASP A 201 -8.36 4.87 12.58
N PHE A 202 -7.54 3.88 12.23
CA PHE A 202 -8.01 2.63 11.62
C PHE A 202 -8.54 1.63 12.65
N ALA A 203 -8.09 1.76 13.90
CA ALA A 203 -8.55 0.95 15.02
C ALA A 203 -8.60 1.79 16.30
N ARG A 204 -9.44 1.36 17.25
CA ARG A 204 -9.42 1.86 18.63
C ARG A 204 -9.00 0.72 19.54
N TYR A 205 -8.14 1.00 20.50
CA TYR A 205 -7.65 0.00 21.44
C TYR A 205 -7.83 0.48 22.88
N ASP A 206 -8.56 -0.30 23.68
CA ASP A 206 -8.67 -0.11 25.12
C ASP A 206 -7.65 -1.03 25.82
N PRO A 207 -6.57 -0.48 26.44
CA PRO A 207 -5.58 -1.28 27.14
C PRO A 207 -6.08 -1.85 28.48
N GLU A 208 -7.12 -1.28 29.09
CA GLU A 208 -7.67 -1.75 30.36
C GLU A 208 -8.47 -3.03 30.16
N THR A 209 -9.37 -3.02 29.17
CA THR A 209 -10.22 -4.17 28.85
C THR A 209 -9.62 -5.09 27.79
N ARG A 210 -8.53 -4.66 27.14
CA ARG A 210 -7.85 -5.33 26.02
C ARG A 210 -8.80 -5.63 24.87
N THR A 211 -9.70 -4.72 24.57
CA THR A 211 -10.61 -4.80 23.42
C THR A 211 -10.11 -3.91 22.29
N VAL A 212 -10.34 -4.37 21.07
CA VAL A 212 -10.03 -3.68 19.83
C VAL A 212 -11.32 -3.48 19.06
N GLU A 213 -11.54 -2.27 18.59
CA GLU A 213 -12.67 -1.89 17.75
C GLU A 213 -12.16 -1.36 16.42
N ARG A 214 -13.01 -1.48 15.39
CA ARG A 214 -12.76 -0.83 14.11
C ARG A 214 -12.83 0.70 14.30
N GLY A 215 -11.88 1.43 13.70
CA GLY A 215 -11.93 2.88 13.68
C GLY A 215 -12.86 3.42 12.58
N ASP A 216 -13.09 4.74 12.56
CA ASP A 216 -14.09 5.37 11.69
C ASP A 216 -13.47 5.95 10.39
N SER A 217 -12.28 5.48 9.98
CA SER A 217 -11.59 6.04 8.83
C SER A 217 -12.27 5.67 7.50
N GLU A 218 -12.91 6.67 6.88
CA GLU A 218 -13.48 6.56 5.52
C GLU A 218 -12.42 6.20 4.45
N PHE A 219 -11.13 6.39 4.73
CA PHE A 219 -10.05 6.07 3.80
C PHE A 219 -10.03 4.56 3.50
N VAL A 220 -10.10 3.73 4.54
CA VAL A 220 -10.07 2.27 4.37
C VAL A 220 -11.36 1.76 3.74
N ASP A 221 -12.51 2.35 4.10
CA ASP A 221 -13.81 1.96 3.55
C ASP A 221 -13.85 2.23 2.04
N ARG A 222 -13.37 3.40 1.61
CA ARG A 222 -13.30 3.78 0.19
C ARG A 222 -12.34 2.91 -0.61
N LEU A 223 -11.18 2.56 -0.04
CA LEU A 223 -10.25 1.62 -0.67
C LEU A 223 -10.87 0.23 -0.82
N SER A 224 -11.60 -0.20 0.21
CA SER A 224 -12.23 -1.51 0.22
C SER A 224 -13.29 -1.62 -0.88
N ASP A 225 -14.13 -0.59 -1.01
CA ASP A 225 -15.21 -0.55 -2.02
C ASP A 225 -14.69 -0.45 -3.47
N ALA A 226 -13.55 0.22 -3.69
CA ALA A 226 -13.06 0.54 -5.02
C ALA A 226 -12.21 -0.57 -5.67
N ALA A 227 -11.30 -1.17 -4.90
CA ALA A 227 -10.27 -2.06 -5.45
C ALA A 227 -9.84 -3.22 -4.55
N PHE A 228 -10.19 -3.23 -3.27
CA PHE A 228 -9.78 -4.25 -2.30
C PHE A 228 -10.98 -4.73 -1.48
N PRO A 229 -11.94 -5.47 -2.06
CA PRO A 229 -13.14 -5.89 -1.34
C PRO A 229 -12.77 -6.52 0.00
N SER A 230 -13.52 -6.28 1.07
CA SER A 230 -13.08 -6.51 2.46
C SER A 230 -12.63 -7.93 2.81
N VAL A 231 -12.90 -8.88 1.92
CA VAL A 231 -12.49 -10.30 2.01
C VAL A 231 -11.07 -10.55 1.48
N GLU A 232 -10.47 -9.57 0.79
CA GLU A 232 -9.17 -9.65 0.10
C GLU A 232 -8.04 -8.86 0.80
N TRP A 233 -8.26 -8.44 2.05
CA TRP A 233 -7.28 -7.75 2.89
C TRP A 233 -6.31 -8.68 3.62
#